data_AF-A0A966B519-F1
#
_entry.id   AF-A0A966B519-F1
#
_cell.length_a   1.000
_cell.length_b   1.000
_cell.length_c   1.000
_cell.angle_alpha   90.00
_cell.angle_beta   90.00
_cell.angle_gamma   90.00
#
_symmetry.space_group_name_H-M   'P 1'
#
loop_
_entity.id
_entity.type
_entity.pdbx_description
1 polymer ?
#
loop_
_entity_poly.entity_id
_entity_poly.type
_entity_poly.pdbx_seq_one_letter_code
_entity_poly.pdbx_strand_id
1 'polypeptide(L)'
;MRSLKTCHLVRGALMALVLVLIATACGGDAADDEEVGIATLADVESPADDEVAMGDEVAMGDDGIAEDEPEPDEPKPEDSESEEPEEERTIEDASLDFSACMREEGISAWPDPTPGSGGGRRFGDIDFAALGIDPTEQDFLDTVNICRVEFEGVADDREVLTPEEEAERRDTEIAMAECIRGNPGWEDFPDPDPNGGGFDHVRDAVLSGEIDFAALVPVLQDCASQLGVELPGGRQGGQGG
;
A
#
# COMPACT_ATOMS: atom_id res chain seq x y z
N MET A 1 62.99 1.41 5.46
CA MET A 1 62.89 1.49 3.98
C MET A 1 63.77 0.41 3.36
N ARG A 2 63.23 -0.35 2.38
CA ARG A 2 63.68 -1.61 1.70
C ARG A 2 62.82 -2.80 2.15
N SER A 3 62.09 -3.55 1.32
CA SER A 3 61.70 -3.45 -0.08
C SER A 3 60.57 -4.49 -0.27
N LEU A 4 59.34 -4.05 -0.59
CA LEU A 4 58.28 -4.94 -1.10
C LEU A 4 58.52 -5.18 -2.59
N LYS A 5 58.59 -6.46 -3.00
CA LYS A 5 58.25 -7.02 -4.34
C LYS A 5 59.04 -8.31 -4.57
N THR A 6 58.48 -9.49 -4.26
CA THR A 6 58.89 -10.75 -4.94
C THR A 6 58.05 -12.03 -4.69
N CYS A 7 56.95 -12.04 -3.92
CA CYS A 7 56.22 -13.30 -3.63
C CYS A 7 54.85 -13.48 -4.32
N HIS A 8 54.60 -12.85 -5.47
CA HIS A 8 53.36 -13.02 -6.25
C HIS A 8 53.47 -13.90 -7.50
N LEU A 9 54.54 -14.69 -7.65
CA LEU A 9 54.84 -15.37 -8.92
C LEU A 9 54.85 -16.91 -8.90
N VAL A 10 54.19 -17.56 -7.92
CA VAL A 10 54.18 -19.06 -7.83
C VAL A 10 52.78 -19.67 -7.57
N ARG A 11 51.68 -18.92 -7.72
CA ARG A 11 50.30 -19.48 -7.63
C ARG A 11 49.51 -19.44 -8.94
N GLY A 12 50.22 -19.39 -10.08
CA GLY A 12 49.65 -19.30 -11.43
C GLY A 12 49.87 -20.53 -12.31
N ALA A 13 50.11 -21.72 -11.76
CA ALA A 13 50.39 -22.91 -12.55
C ALA A 13 49.90 -24.19 -11.86
N LEU A 14 48.58 -24.39 -11.77
CA LEU A 14 47.99 -25.73 -11.70
C LEU A 14 46.54 -25.69 -12.22
N MET A 15 46.41 -25.23 -13.47
CA MET A 15 45.19 -25.26 -14.29
C MET A 15 45.55 -26.05 -15.56
N ALA A 16 45.53 -27.39 -15.47
CA ALA A 16 45.61 -28.31 -16.61
C ALA A 16 45.35 -29.76 -16.14
N LEU A 17 44.62 -30.54 -16.95
CA LEU A 17 44.13 -31.92 -16.76
C LEU A 17 42.99 -32.02 -15.73
N VAL A 18 41.74 -32.35 -16.07
CA VAL A 18 41.29 -33.47 -16.92
C VAL A 18 39.95 -33.10 -17.57
N LEU A 19 39.93 -32.98 -18.89
CA LEU A 19 38.72 -32.92 -19.71
C LEU A 19 38.79 -34.14 -20.64
N VAL A 20 38.12 -35.24 -20.25
CA VAL A 20 37.93 -36.41 -21.11
C VAL A 20 36.45 -36.52 -21.46
N LEU A 21 36.22 -36.18 -22.72
CA LEU A 21 35.11 -36.43 -23.63
C LEU A 21 34.60 -37.89 -23.64
N ILE A 22 33.27 -38.09 -23.60
CA ILE A 22 32.39 -38.66 -24.67
C ILE A 22 31.14 -39.37 -24.12
N ALA A 23 30.03 -39.03 -24.79
CA ALA A 23 28.65 -39.45 -24.61
C ALA A 23 28.33 -40.94 -24.84
N THR A 24 27.25 -41.38 -24.19
CA THR A 24 26.34 -42.47 -24.60
C THR A 24 25.06 -42.28 -23.78
N ALA A 25 23.99 -41.68 -24.31
CA ALA A 25 22.97 -42.35 -25.12
C ALA A 25 22.50 -43.67 -24.49
N CYS A 26 21.50 -43.59 -23.61
CA CYS A 26 20.57 -44.69 -23.35
C CYS A 26 19.20 -44.07 -23.04
N GLY A 27 18.26 -44.25 -23.95
CA GLY A 27 16.85 -43.97 -23.71
C GLY A 27 16.28 -44.94 -22.70
N GLY A 28 15.36 -44.45 -21.88
CA GLY A 28 14.49 -45.22 -21.01
C GLY A 28 13.08 -44.68 -21.17
N ASP A 29 12.26 -45.47 -21.86
CA ASP A 29 10.81 -45.38 -21.97
C ASP A 29 10.20 -45.96 -20.68
N ALA A 30 9.30 -45.21 -20.05
CA ALA A 30 8.25 -45.76 -19.17
C ALA A 30 7.19 -44.68 -18.96
N ALA A 31 6.01 -44.94 -19.52
CA ALA A 31 4.76 -44.30 -19.15
C ALA A 31 4.41 -44.61 -17.70
N ASP A 32 3.83 -43.64 -17.00
CA ASP A 32 2.85 -43.88 -15.93
C ASP A 32 1.91 -42.66 -15.87
N ASP A 33 0.71 -42.87 -16.42
CA ASP A 33 -0.52 -42.19 -16.04
C ASP A 33 -0.84 -42.56 -14.58
N GLU A 34 -0.89 -41.59 -13.67
CA GLU A 34 -1.81 -41.68 -12.52
C GLU A 34 -2.47 -40.33 -12.26
N GLU A 35 -3.75 -40.31 -12.62
CA GLU A 35 -4.86 -39.49 -12.14
C GLU A 35 -4.68 -39.06 -10.67
N VAL A 36 -4.46 -37.77 -10.43
CA VAL A 36 -4.62 -37.21 -9.09
C VAL A 36 -6.11 -36.96 -8.88
N GLY A 37 -6.72 -37.90 -8.17
CA GLY A 37 -8.12 -37.88 -7.79
C GLY A 37 -8.51 -36.61 -7.02
N ILE A 38 -9.48 -35.91 -7.59
CA ILE A 38 -10.32 -34.94 -6.91
C ILE A 38 -11.02 -35.61 -5.72
N ALA A 39 -10.60 -35.27 -4.50
CA ALA A 39 -11.32 -35.67 -3.30
C ALA A 39 -12.63 -34.88 -3.22
N THR A 40 -13.73 -35.56 -3.56
CA THR A 40 -15.09 -35.13 -3.28
C THR A 40 -15.31 -35.07 -1.77
N LEU A 41 -15.53 -33.87 -1.22
CA LEU A 41 -16.19 -33.75 0.08
C LEU A 41 -17.68 -33.72 -0.16
N ALA A 42 -18.31 -34.86 0.10
CA ALA A 42 -19.75 -35.00 0.24
C ALA A 42 -20.11 -34.96 1.73
N ASP A 43 -21.26 -34.33 2.00
CA ASP A 43 -22.17 -34.57 3.11
C ASP A 43 -21.74 -34.18 4.54
N VAL A 44 -22.08 -32.95 4.92
CA VAL A 44 -22.60 -32.65 6.27
C VAL A 44 -24.01 -32.12 6.12
N GLU A 45 -24.97 -32.99 6.38
CA GLU A 45 -26.39 -32.72 6.50
C GLU A 45 -26.72 -32.51 7.99
N SER A 46 -27.16 -31.29 8.32
CA SER A 46 -28.24 -30.86 9.26
C SER A 46 -28.36 -31.46 10.69
N PRO A 47 -28.88 -30.69 11.69
CA PRO A 47 -30.29 -30.30 11.67
C PRO A 47 -30.62 -28.87 12.18
N ALA A 48 -31.91 -28.58 12.01
CA ALA A 48 -32.65 -27.34 12.05
C ALA A 48 -32.97 -26.76 13.45
N ASP A 49 -33.70 -25.63 13.36
CA ASP A 49 -34.63 -25.00 14.30
C ASP A 49 -34.04 -24.02 15.32
N ASP A 50 -34.29 -22.72 15.12
CA ASP A 50 -35.26 -22.02 15.96
C ASP A 50 -35.64 -20.66 15.36
N GLU A 51 -36.95 -20.47 15.21
CA GLU A 51 -37.58 -19.20 14.86
C GLU A 51 -37.83 -18.38 16.13
N VAL A 52 -37.53 -17.09 16.11
CA VAL A 52 -38.20 -16.11 16.97
C VAL A 52 -38.30 -14.76 16.28
N ALA A 53 -39.55 -14.39 16.02
CA ALA A 53 -40.01 -13.07 15.61
C ALA A 53 -40.25 -12.16 16.83
N MET A 54 -40.65 -10.91 16.53
CA MET A 54 -41.09 -9.80 17.42
C MET A 54 -39.93 -8.86 17.78
N GLY A 55 -39.86 -7.61 17.33
CA GLY A 55 -40.93 -6.64 17.15
C GLY A 55 -40.99 -5.81 18.43
N ASP A 56 -40.33 -4.65 18.46
CA ASP A 56 -40.46 -3.70 19.56
C ASP A 56 -40.70 -2.29 19.01
N GLU A 57 -41.87 -1.85 19.41
CA GLU A 57 -42.55 -0.59 19.23
C GLU A 57 -41.86 0.60 19.93
N VAL A 58 -41.68 1.72 19.21
CA VAL A 58 -41.50 3.03 19.86
C VAL A 58 -42.58 4.00 19.38
N ALA A 59 -43.61 4.03 20.23
CA ALA A 59 -44.47 5.12 20.66
C ALA A 59 -44.58 6.38 19.80
N MET A 60 -45.80 6.58 19.32
CA MET A 60 -46.40 7.86 18.95
C MET A 60 -46.48 8.80 20.17
N GLY A 61 -46.01 10.03 19.99
CA GLY A 61 -46.33 11.18 20.83
C GLY A 61 -47.35 12.06 20.09
N ASP A 62 -48.53 12.13 20.69
CA ASP A 62 -49.70 12.97 20.40
C ASP A 62 -49.40 14.45 20.67
N ASP A 63 -49.96 15.34 19.83
CA ASP A 63 -50.70 16.55 20.22
C ASP A 63 -50.89 17.45 18.99
N GLY A 64 -52.15 17.58 18.58
CA GLY A 64 -52.55 18.35 17.41
C GLY A 64 -52.62 19.86 17.62
N ILE A 65 -53.00 20.58 16.56
CA ILE A 65 -53.83 21.79 16.63
C ILE A 65 -54.35 22.17 15.23
N ALA A 66 -55.69 22.23 15.18
CA ALA A 66 -56.60 23.06 14.40
C ALA A 66 -56.34 23.38 12.93
N GLU A 67 -57.32 22.93 12.14
CA GLU A 67 -57.76 23.48 10.86
C GLU A 67 -58.06 24.98 10.97
N ASP A 68 -57.48 25.77 10.07
CA ASP A 68 -58.03 27.06 9.66
C ASP A 68 -57.60 27.27 8.19
N GLU A 69 -58.49 26.92 7.26
CA GLU A 69 -58.36 27.35 5.87
C GLU A 69 -58.79 28.81 5.76
N PRO A 70 -58.01 29.64 5.05
CA PRO A 70 -58.63 30.40 3.98
C PRO A 70 -57.90 30.27 2.63
N GLU A 71 -58.73 30.03 1.61
CA GLU A 71 -58.69 30.29 0.17
C GLU A 71 -57.69 31.35 -0.39
N PRO A 72 -57.43 31.33 -1.71
CA PRO A 72 -56.11 31.38 -2.32
C PRO A 72 -55.62 32.79 -2.65
N ASP A 73 -54.35 33.07 -2.33
CA ASP A 73 -53.61 34.18 -2.92
C ASP A 73 -52.29 33.66 -3.51
N GLU A 74 -52.03 34.14 -4.72
CA GLU A 74 -51.04 33.69 -5.70
C GLU A 74 -49.60 33.61 -5.16
N PRO A 75 -48.84 32.51 -5.37
CA PRO A 75 -47.40 32.54 -5.16
C PRO A 75 -46.69 32.92 -6.46
N LYS A 76 -45.88 33.96 -6.38
CA LYS A 76 -44.83 34.29 -7.34
C LYS A 76 -43.64 34.82 -6.54
N PRO A 77 -42.42 34.61 -7.06
CA PRO A 77 -41.61 33.39 -7.07
C PRO A 77 -40.78 33.28 -5.77
N GLU A 78 -39.72 32.47 -5.73
CA GLU A 78 -38.72 32.35 -4.62
C GLU A 78 -39.17 31.30 -3.58
N ASP A 79 -38.50 30.17 -3.37
CA ASP A 79 -37.09 29.84 -3.51
C ASP A 79 -36.90 28.53 -4.27
N SER A 80 -36.08 28.59 -5.31
CA SER A 80 -35.40 27.41 -5.85
C SER A 80 -34.29 27.11 -4.85
N GLU A 81 -34.53 26.18 -3.92
CA GLU A 81 -33.45 25.44 -3.28
C GLU A 81 -32.67 24.78 -4.41
N SER A 82 -31.64 25.52 -4.82
CA SER A 82 -30.57 25.03 -5.66
C SER A 82 -29.76 24.16 -4.72
N GLU A 83 -30.04 22.86 -4.71
CA GLU A 83 -29.01 21.89 -4.34
C GLU A 83 -27.87 22.13 -5.33
N GLU A 84 -26.90 22.93 -4.94
CA GLU A 84 -25.65 23.04 -5.68
C GLU A 84 -25.03 21.64 -5.68
N PRO A 85 -24.56 21.12 -6.82
CA PRO A 85 -23.81 19.88 -6.81
C PRO A 85 -22.60 20.11 -5.90
N GLU A 86 -22.43 19.25 -4.90
CA GLU A 86 -21.16 19.16 -4.20
C GLU A 86 -20.10 18.83 -5.27
N GLU A 87 -19.32 19.84 -5.69
CA GLU A 87 -18.19 19.63 -6.60
C GLU A 87 -17.21 18.73 -5.84
N GLU A 88 -17.19 17.45 -6.20
CA GLU A 88 -16.18 16.50 -5.73
C GLU A 88 -14.80 17.05 -6.10
N ARG A 89 -14.05 17.54 -5.10
CA ARG A 89 -12.67 18.01 -5.31
C ARG A 89 -11.83 16.83 -5.77
N THR A 90 -11.13 17.00 -6.90
CA THR A 90 -10.27 15.96 -7.45
C THR A 90 -8.87 15.98 -6.81
N ILE A 91 -8.13 14.88 -6.92
CA ILE A 91 -6.73 14.81 -6.51
C ILE A 91 -5.86 15.76 -7.35
N GLU A 92 -6.21 16.01 -8.62
CA GLU A 92 -5.61 17.03 -9.48
C GLU A 92 -5.72 18.42 -8.85
N ASP A 93 -6.93 18.81 -8.47
CA ASP A 93 -7.19 20.13 -7.89
C ASP A 93 -6.45 20.30 -6.56
N ALA A 94 -6.56 19.30 -5.67
CA ALA A 94 -5.86 19.30 -4.39
C ALA A 94 -4.33 19.37 -4.52
N SER A 95 -3.76 18.72 -5.54
CA SER A 95 -2.31 18.79 -5.80
C SER A 95 -1.87 20.17 -6.29
N LEU A 96 -2.71 20.87 -7.05
CA LEU A 96 -2.47 22.24 -7.50
C LEU A 96 -2.57 23.22 -6.33
N ASP A 97 -3.60 23.06 -5.50
CA ASP A 97 -3.82 23.86 -4.29
C ASP A 97 -2.67 23.68 -3.28
N PHE A 98 -2.25 22.44 -3.05
CA PHE A 98 -1.05 22.15 -2.24
C PHE A 98 0.18 22.88 -2.78
N SER A 99 0.38 22.88 -4.10
CA SER A 99 1.55 23.54 -4.71
C SER A 99 1.47 25.06 -4.60
N ALA A 100 0.28 25.64 -4.67
CA ALA A 100 0.05 27.05 -4.39
C ALA A 100 0.37 27.38 -2.93
N CYS A 101 -0.18 26.63 -1.98
CA CYS A 101 0.07 26.80 -0.55
C CYS A 101 1.58 26.74 -0.22
N MET A 102 2.31 25.75 -0.75
CA MET A 102 3.76 25.61 -0.51
C MET A 102 4.54 26.87 -0.92
N ARG A 103 4.15 27.50 -2.03
CA ARG A 103 4.77 28.74 -2.51
C ARG A 103 4.38 29.94 -1.65
N GLU A 104 3.15 29.99 -1.17
CA GLU A 104 2.64 31.05 -0.29
C GLU A 104 3.31 31.02 1.09
N GLU A 105 3.51 29.82 1.64
CA GLU A 105 4.14 29.58 2.94
C GLU A 105 5.67 29.73 2.93
N GLY A 106 6.28 29.95 1.76
CA GLY A 106 7.69 30.36 1.65
C GLY A 106 8.58 29.46 0.81
N ILE A 107 8.10 28.31 0.34
CA ILE A 107 8.83 27.42 -0.57
C ILE A 107 8.54 27.85 -2.02
N SER A 108 9.00 29.06 -2.38
CA SER A 108 8.66 29.68 -3.68
C SER A 108 9.11 28.88 -4.91
N ALA A 109 10.10 27.99 -4.76
CA ALA A 109 10.60 27.13 -5.83
C ALA A 109 9.78 25.84 -6.02
N TRP A 110 8.71 25.64 -5.23
CA TRP A 110 7.87 24.44 -5.30
C TRP A 110 7.15 24.34 -6.67
N PRO A 111 7.35 23.25 -7.43
CA PRO A 111 6.76 23.09 -8.75
C PRO A 111 5.31 22.60 -8.67
N ASP A 112 4.56 22.82 -9.75
CA ASP A 112 3.22 22.22 -9.91
C ASP A 112 3.33 20.71 -10.23
N PRO A 113 2.33 19.89 -9.85
CA PRO A 113 2.29 18.47 -10.15
C PRO A 113 2.25 18.22 -11.66
N THR A 114 2.92 17.15 -12.12
CA THR A 114 2.83 16.74 -13.52
C THR A 114 1.58 15.91 -13.75
N PRO A 115 0.68 16.29 -14.69
CA PRO A 115 -0.52 15.51 -14.98
C PRO A 115 -0.19 14.08 -15.41
N GLY A 116 -0.96 13.09 -14.94
CA GLY A 116 -0.80 11.69 -15.34
C GLY A 116 0.34 10.93 -14.65
N SER A 117 0.96 11.50 -13.61
CA SER A 117 1.83 10.78 -12.68
C SER A 117 0.98 9.84 -11.80
N GLY A 118 0.58 8.69 -12.37
CA GLY A 118 -0.24 7.69 -11.70
C GLY A 118 0.44 7.09 -10.46
N GLY A 119 -0.37 6.70 -9.46
CA GLY A 119 0.07 5.94 -8.29
C GLY A 119 0.59 6.77 -7.11
N GLY A 120 -0.09 7.86 -6.74
CA GLY A 120 0.21 8.62 -5.51
C GLY A 120 1.54 9.39 -5.52
N ARG A 121 2.23 9.47 -6.66
CA ARG A 121 3.57 10.06 -6.81
C ARG A 121 3.56 11.37 -7.60
N ARG A 122 2.60 12.25 -7.31
CA ARG A 122 2.39 13.55 -8.02
C ARG A 122 3.59 14.50 -7.91
N PHE A 123 4.35 14.34 -6.83
CA PHE A 123 5.57 15.09 -6.53
C PHE A 123 6.82 14.19 -6.53
N GLY A 124 6.72 12.96 -7.03
CA GLY A 124 7.78 11.95 -6.97
C GLY A 124 9.00 12.25 -7.83
N ASP A 125 8.85 13.12 -8.83
CA ASP A 125 9.90 13.52 -9.78
C ASP A 125 10.56 14.87 -9.43
N ILE A 126 10.24 15.44 -8.26
CA ILE A 126 10.86 16.67 -7.79
C ILE A 126 12.33 16.42 -7.46
N ASP A 127 13.22 17.10 -8.17
CA ASP A 127 14.64 17.20 -7.80
C ASP A 127 14.84 18.33 -6.79
N PHE A 128 14.67 18.00 -5.51
CA PHE A 128 14.84 18.92 -4.38
C PHE A 128 16.20 19.63 -4.40
N ALA A 129 17.27 18.90 -4.75
CA ALA A 129 18.62 19.44 -4.79
C ALA A 129 18.79 20.47 -5.93
N ALA A 130 18.21 20.20 -7.11
CA ALA A 130 18.19 21.15 -8.22
C ALA A 130 17.39 22.42 -7.91
N LEU A 131 16.35 22.30 -7.08
CA LEU A 131 15.53 23.43 -6.61
C LEU A 131 16.13 24.17 -5.41
N GLY A 132 17.21 23.64 -4.83
CA GLY A 132 17.82 24.19 -3.61
C GLY A 132 16.91 24.08 -2.39
N ILE A 133 16.01 23.10 -2.38
CA ILE A 133 15.12 22.78 -1.26
C ILE A 133 15.76 21.63 -0.48
N ASP A 134 15.92 21.78 0.83
CA ASP A 134 16.32 20.68 1.71
C ASP A 134 15.07 20.11 2.39
N PRO A 135 14.61 18.89 2.03
CA PRO A 135 13.41 18.29 2.61
C PRO A 135 13.58 17.86 4.08
N THR A 136 14.78 18.02 4.64
CA THR A 136 15.07 17.72 6.05
C THR A 136 15.05 18.96 6.95
N GLU A 137 14.94 20.16 6.35
CA GLU A 137 14.83 21.39 7.12
C GLU A 137 13.46 21.52 7.81
N GLN A 138 13.47 22.05 9.03
CA GLN A 138 12.24 22.18 9.84
C GLN A 138 11.20 23.07 9.16
N ASP A 139 11.63 24.19 8.56
CA ASP A 139 10.72 25.12 7.88
C ASP A 139 9.99 24.41 6.73
N PHE A 140 10.67 23.54 5.98
CA PHE A 140 10.03 22.73 4.93
C PHE A 140 8.99 21.76 5.52
N LEU A 141 9.34 21.03 6.58
CA LEU A 141 8.43 20.07 7.22
C LEU A 141 7.21 20.76 7.81
N ASP A 142 7.39 21.92 8.42
CA ASP A 142 6.31 22.73 9.00
C ASP A 142 5.38 23.24 7.89
N THR A 143 5.93 23.77 6.79
CA THR A 143 5.15 24.21 5.62
C THR A 143 4.36 23.05 5.00
N VAL A 144 4.97 21.87 4.82
CA VAL A 144 4.25 20.68 4.32
C VAL A 144 3.09 20.32 5.25
N ASN A 145 3.28 20.40 6.57
CA ASN A 145 2.21 20.12 7.53
C ASN A 145 1.07 21.14 7.47
N ILE A 146 1.39 22.42 7.26
CA ILE A 146 0.38 23.49 7.06
C ILE A 146 -0.43 23.20 5.79
N CYS A 147 0.25 22.92 4.68
CA CYS A 147 -0.40 22.75 3.37
C CYS A 147 -1.09 21.40 3.19
N ARG A 148 -0.88 20.42 4.08
CA ARG A 148 -1.54 19.10 3.99
C ARG A 148 -3.07 19.19 4.02
N VAL A 149 -3.62 20.24 4.64
CA VAL A 149 -5.07 20.51 4.67
C VAL A 149 -5.71 20.52 3.28
N GLU A 150 -4.95 20.86 2.23
CA GLU A 150 -5.47 20.87 0.86
C GLU A 150 -5.91 19.49 0.37
N PHE A 151 -5.36 18.42 0.94
CA PHE A 151 -5.77 17.04 0.64
C PHE A 151 -6.93 16.52 1.50
N GLU A 152 -7.43 17.30 2.47
CA GLU A 152 -8.55 16.85 3.30
C GLU A 152 -9.85 16.75 2.49
N GLY A 153 -10.57 15.64 2.67
CA GLY A 153 -11.84 15.38 1.98
C GLY A 153 -11.70 15.02 0.50
N VAL A 154 -10.47 14.87 0.00
CA VAL A 154 -10.21 14.45 -1.38
C VAL A 154 -10.15 12.93 -1.39
N ALA A 155 -11.04 12.28 -2.16
CA ALA A 155 -10.98 10.85 -2.34
C ALA A 155 -9.66 10.51 -3.04
N ASP A 156 -8.76 9.83 -2.33
CA ASP A 156 -7.55 9.29 -2.94
C ASP A 156 -7.98 8.22 -3.95
N ASP A 157 -7.52 8.33 -5.20
CA ASP A 157 -7.62 7.28 -6.21
C ASP A 157 -6.80 6.02 -5.83
N ARG A 158 -6.41 5.88 -4.55
CA ARG A 158 -6.33 4.56 -3.91
C ARG A 158 -7.63 3.86 -4.16
N GLU A 159 -7.62 3.10 -5.25
CA GLU A 159 -8.67 2.21 -5.72
C GLU A 159 -9.47 1.76 -4.51
N VAL A 160 -10.71 2.27 -4.39
CA VAL A 160 -11.57 1.98 -3.25
C VAL A 160 -11.78 0.49 -3.28
N LEU A 161 -10.94 -0.21 -2.51
CA LEU A 161 -10.97 -1.66 -2.47
C LEU A 161 -12.36 -2.05 -2.01
N THR A 162 -12.93 -3.05 -2.66
CA THR A 162 -14.11 -3.69 -2.11
C THR A 162 -13.79 -4.19 -0.70
N PRO A 163 -14.81 -4.35 0.18
CA PRO A 163 -14.57 -4.89 1.52
C PRO A 163 -13.83 -6.23 1.51
N GLU A 164 -14.02 -7.03 0.46
CA GLU A 164 -13.32 -8.29 0.23
C GLU A 164 -11.84 -8.07 -0.08
N GLU A 165 -11.51 -7.25 -1.07
CA GLU A 165 -10.12 -6.93 -1.42
C GLU A 165 -9.37 -6.25 -0.26
N GLU A 166 -10.06 -5.43 0.54
CA GLU A 166 -9.43 -4.82 1.71
C GLU A 166 -9.15 -5.83 2.83
N ALA A 167 -10.00 -6.84 2.99
CA ALA A 167 -9.74 -7.95 3.89
C ALA A 167 -8.53 -8.76 3.40
N GLU A 168 -8.44 -9.08 2.11
CA GLU A 168 -7.28 -9.80 1.53
C GLU A 168 -5.97 -9.01 1.69
N ARG A 169 -6.01 -7.68 1.51
CA ARG A 169 -4.84 -6.82 1.75
C ARG A 169 -4.40 -6.89 3.21
N ARG A 170 -5.34 -6.76 4.15
CA ARG A 170 -5.04 -6.86 5.60
C ARG A 170 -4.50 -8.24 5.97
N ASP A 171 -5.06 -9.31 5.42
CA ASP A 171 -4.55 -10.67 5.64
C ASP A 171 -3.12 -10.82 5.12
N THR A 172 -2.81 -10.22 3.97
CA THR A 172 -1.46 -10.20 3.41
C THR A 172 -0.48 -9.42 4.28
N GLU A 173 -0.89 -8.27 4.82
CA GLU A 173 -0.09 -7.47 5.76
C GLU A 173 0.19 -8.25 7.06
N ILE A 174 -0.80 -8.95 7.61
CA ILE A 174 -0.63 -9.80 8.79
C ILE A 174 0.33 -10.95 8.49
N ALA A 175 0.14 -11.65 7.37
CA ALA A 175 1.03 -12.75 6.96
C ALA A 175 2.48 -12.28 6.77
N MET A 176 2.67 -11.07 6.24
CA MET A 176 4.00 -10.46 6.13
C MET A 176 4.64 -10.24 7.50
N ALA A 177 3.91 -9.64 8.45
CA ALA A 177 4.42 -9.40 9.81
C ALA A 177 4.77 -10.71 10.52
N GLU A 178 3.93 -11.74 10.37
CA GLU A 178 4.19 -13.08 10.94
C GLU A 178 5.45 -13.73 10.33
N CYS A 179 5.65 -13.60 9.01
CA CYS A 179 6.86 -14.10 8.36
C CYS A 179 8.12 -13.40 8.89
N ILE A 180 8.08 -12.08 9.04
CA ILE A 180 9.20 -11.30 9.56
C ILE A 180 9.50 -11.74 11.00
N ARG A 181 8.48 -11.90 11.85
CA ARG A 181 8.63 -12.41 13.22
C ARG A 181 9.20 -13.83 13.30
N GLY A 182 9.06 -14.63 12.25
CA GLY A 182 9.69 -15.95 12.14
C GLY A 182 11.21 -15.92 11.96
N ASN A 183 11.80 -14.75 11.69
CA ASN A 183 13.24 -14.59 11.47
C ASN A 183 13.98 -14.20 12.77
N PRO A 184 15.22 -14.68 12.96
CA PRO A 184 15.99 -14.38 14.16
C PRO A 184 16.33 -12.89 14.24
N GLY A 185 16.06 -12.27 15.39
CA GLY A 185 16.27 -10.84 15.63
C GLY A 185 15.11 -9.95 15.19
N TRP A 186 13.99 -10.53 14.76
CA TRP A 186 12.78 -9.83 14.32
C TRP A 186 11.52 -10.30 15.07
N GLU A 187 11.67 -11.04 16.17
CA GLU A 187 10.57 -11.65 16.91
C GLU A 187 9.56 -10.62 17.44
N ASP A 188 10.05 -9.40 17.71
CA ASP A 188 9.27 -8.27 18.21
C ASP A 188 8.82 -7.30 17.09
N PHE A 189 8.88 -7.72 15.82
CA PHE A 189 8.42 -6.88 14.70
C PHE A 189 6.92 -6.56 14.86
N PRO A 190 6.52 -5.28 14.78
CA PRO A 190 5.16 -4.86 15.09
C PRO A 190 4.15 -5.27 14.01
N ASP A 191 2.90 -5.47 14.44
CA ASP A 191 1.77 -5.81 13.55
C ASP A 191 1.24 -4.56 12.83
N PRO A 192 0.66 -4.70 11.62
CA PRO A 192 0.05 -3.58 10.87
C PRO A 192 -1.09 -2.90 11.64
N ASP A 193 -1.30 -1.60 11.39
CA ASP A 193 -2.37 -0.82 12.04
C ASP A 193 -3.76 -1.32 11.59
N PRO A 194 -4.63 -1.75 12.53
CA PRO A 194 -5.94 -2.32 12.21
C PRO A 194 -6.95 -1.28 11.71
N ASN A 195 -6.74 0.01 11.97
CA ASN A 195 -7.63 1.10 11.59
C ASN A 195 -7.22 1.74 10.26
N GLY A 196 -6.18 1.23 9.59
CA GLY A 196 -5.63 1.76 8.35
C GLY A 196 -4.22 2.33 8.52
N GLY A 197 -3.47 2.47 7.42
CA GLY A 197 -2.07 2.91 7.43
C GLY A 197 -1.04 1.78 7.45
N GLY A 198 -1.45 0.52 7.62
CA GLY A 198 -0.59 -0.66 7.46
C GLY A 198 0.67 -0.57 8.32
N PHE A 199 1.84 -0.43 7.68
CA PHE A 199 3.14 -0.36 8.34
C PHE A 199 3.66 1.08 8.59
N ASP A 200 2.79 2.10 8.63
CA ASP A 200 3.22 3.49 8.86
C ASP A 200 4.00 3.68 10.18
N HIS A 201 3.60 2.99 11.25
CA HIS A 201 4.34 3.02 12.53
C HIS A 201 5.73 2.34 12.41
N VAL A 202 5.90 1.38 11.50
CA VAL A 202 7.22 0.77 11.20
C VAL A 202 8.10 1.76 10.47
N ARG A 203 7.54 2.53 9.52
CA ARG A 203 8.27 3.62 8.86
C ARG A 203 8.78 4.61 9.91
N ASP A 204 7.95 4.99 10.87
CA ASP A 204 8.34 5.92 11.93
C ASP A 204 9.42 5.32 12.86
N ALA A 205 9.33 4.01 13.17
CA ALA A 205 10.36 3.27 13.91
C ALA A 205 11.70 3.17 13.13
N VAL A 206 11.65 3.06 11.81
CA VAL A 206 12.83 3.12 10.93
C VAL A 206 13.46 4.51 10.95
N LEU A 207 12.65 5.56 10.82
CA LEU A 207 13.12 6.96 10.81
C LEU A 207 13.72 7.38 12.15
N SER A 208 13.18 6.86 13.25
CA SER A 208 13.72 7.08 14.60
C SER A 208 14.94 6.20 14.92
N GLY A 209 15.27 5.22 14.06
CA GLY A 209 16.40 4.31 14.23
C GLY A 209 16.17 3.17 15.23
N GLU A 210 14.92 2.97 15.67
CA GLU A 210 14.53 1.81 16.49
C GLU A 210 14.62 0.52 15.69
N ILE A 211 14.30 0.59 14.40
CA ILE A 211 14.44 -0.51 13.43
C ILE A 211 15.58 -0.20 12.46
N ASP A 212 16.54 -1.12 12.35
CA ASP A 212 17.57 -1.06 11.32
C ASP A 212 16.99 -1.51 9.97
N PHE A 213 16.65 -0.53 9.12
CA PHE A 213 16.13 -0.80 7.79
C PHE A 213 17.07 -1.63 6.92
N ALA A 214 18.39 -1.46 7.06
CA ALA A 214 19.36 -2.22 6.27
C ALA A 214 19.36 -3.71 6.65
N ALA A 215 19.09 -4.01 7.92
CA ALA A 215 18.88 -5.38 8.40
C ALA A 215 17.50 -5.94 8.04
N LEU A 216 16.48 -5.08 7.94
CA LEU A 216 15.09 -5.47 7.63
C LEU A 216 14.91 -5.86 6.16
N VAL A 217 15.50 -5.12 5.23
CA VAL A 217 15.36 -5.30 3.78
C VAL A 217 15.52 -6.76 3.30
N PRO A 218 16.58 -7.51 3.66
CA PRO A 218 16.71 -8.89 3.20
C PRO A 218 15.59 -9.81 3.73
N VAL A 219 15.09 -9.57 4.94
CA VAL A 219 13.98 -10.34 5.52
C VAL A 219 12.68 -10.02 4.81
N LEU A 220 12.41 -8.74 4.55
CA LEU A 220 11.24 -8.31 3.76
C LEU A 220 11.23 -8.93 2.36
N GLN A 221 12.38 -8.98 1.69
CA GLN A 221 12.49 -9.57 0.35
C GLN A 221 12.21 -11.08 0.36
N ASP A 222 12.72 -11.79 1.36
CA ASP A 222 12.48 -13.22 1.52
C ASP A 222 11.00 -13.50 1.81
N CYS A 223 10.41 -12.77 2.77
CA CYS A 223 8.99 -12.91 3.11
C CYS A 223 8.05 -12.54 1.96
N ALA A 224 8.33 -11.46 1.23
CA ALA A 224 7.57 -11.09 0.04
C ALA A 224 7.64 -12.19 -1.03
N SER A 225 8.81 -12.80 -1.23
CA SER A 225 8.97 -13.91 -2.17
C SER A 225 8.20 -15.16 -1.74
N GLN A 226 8.17 -15.46 -0.44
CA GLN A 226 7.41 -16.60 0.10
C GLN A 226 5.90 -16.39 0.00
N LEU A 227 5.42 -15.16 0.17
CA LEU A 227 4.01 -14.80 0.13
C LEU A 227 3.51 -14.46 -1.29
N GLY A 228 4.40 -14.38 -2.29
CA GLY A 228 4.04 -13.99 -3.66
C GLY A 228 3.62 -12.52 -3.79
N VAL A 229 4.06 -11.66 -2.86
CA VAL A 229 3.75 -10.23 -2.84
C VAL A 229 4.80 -9.46 -3.63
N GLU A 230 4.38 -8.65 -4.60
CA GLU A 230 5.30 -7.81 -5.35
C GLU A 230 5.57 -6.49 -4.61
N LEU A 231 6.78 -6.31 -4.09
CA LEU A 231 7.16 -5.09 -3.38
C LEU A 231 7.40 -3.94 -4.38
N PRO A 232 6.80 -2.75 -4.16
CA PRO A 232 7.06 -1.59 -5.00
C PRO A 232 8.52 -1.13 -4.84
N GLY A 233 9.34 -1.33 -5.88
CA GLY A 233 10.74 -0.89 -5.92
C GLY A 233 11.78 -1.99 -6.19
N GLY A 234 11.38 -3.22 -6.48
CA GLY A 234 12.29 -4.30 -6.88
C GLY A 234 12.96 -4.04 -8.23
N ARG A 235 14.29 -3.80 -8.22
CA ARG A 235 15.10 -3.82 -9.44
C ARG A 235 15.16 -5.27 -9.98
N GLN A 236 14.53 -5.46 -11.13
CA GLN A 236 14.34 -6.72 -11.88
C GLN A 236 15.50 -7.75 -11.86
N GLY A 237 15.13 -9.00 -11.61
CA GLY A 237 15.79 -10.24 -12.05
C GLY A 237 14.97 -11.43 -11.52
N GLY A 238 14.17 -12.15 -12.29
CA GLY A 238 14.53 -12.85 -13.52
C GLY A 238 14.96 -14.29 -13.19
N GLN A 239 14.00 -15.21 -12.99
CA GLN A 239 14.09 -16.65 -13.32
C GLN A 239 12.79 -17.38 -12.91
N GLY A 240 11.96 -17.70 -13.91
CA GLY A 240 11.02 -18.81 -13.86
C GLY A 240 11.29 -19.66 -15.09
N GLY A 241 11.85 -20.85 -14.88
CA GLY A 241 12.06 -21.88 -15.89
C GLY A 241 11.08 -23.03 -15.71
#